data_AF-A0A8X6KEE2-F1
#
_entry.id   AF-A0A8X6KEE2-F1
#
_cell.length_a   1.000
_cell.length_b   1.000
_cell.length_c   1.000
_cell.angle_alpha   90.00
_cell.angle_beta   90.00
_cell.angle_gamma   90.00
#
_symmetry.space_group_name_H-M   'P 1'
#
loop_
_entity.id
_entity.type
_entity.pdbx_description
1 polymer ?
#
loop_
_entity_poly.entity_id
_entity_poly.type
_entity_poly.pdbx_seq_one_letter_code
_entity_poly.pdbx_strand_id
1 'polypeptide(L)'
;MRVMEKKEKIEKKVKNLGEKPLVELRKIWKKVYGEEAPQHSRKYLIPRLAYRIQEEAYGEMSRKGAKRLEYLADRLEKGKRISSDKLPVEGTELILERGEEIHVVMVTNTGLIYREEFYTSLSAVAGKIMGMSYNGPLLFGMRGKKRVACEKYIKSKEGWVALAKRYDDGGFSGKNLERPAIKELFEDVKAGEVDCVVVYTLDRLSRETKDSIEVTSFFRRHRVNFIAVTQIFDNNTPMGKFVQTVLSGAAQLEREMIVERVKNKIATSKEQGLWMGGTLPLGYDVKDKELIINEKEAKTVKHIFERYMELRSMAELARELNREGHRTKRFEAKSGKVYGGEIFKKATVRRIITNPIYMGKTRHYEKQYEGKHEAIIEEEKWKKAQELIKNQPYRRAKYEEALLKGIIKCKSCNANMTLTYAKKENKRYRYYVCNNHLVGKSCESKSRNIVAGEVEKEVMKKAKQLYENWEEKEAKKEKWENLSFGKQKEVVKKLIRE
;
A
#
# COMPACT_ATOMS: atom_id res chain seq x y z
N MET A 1 53.80 -27.03 -22.58
CA MET A 1 54.46 -25.70 -22.48
C MET A 1 54.56 -24.96 -23.81
N ARG A 2 55.18 -25.52 -24.87
CA ARG A 2 55.42 -24.79 -26.15
C ARG A 2 54.20 -24.16 -26.84
N VAL A 3 53.02 -24.78 -26.78
CA VAL A 3 51.79 -24.24 -27.43
C VAL A 3 51.20 -23.05 -26.66
N MET A 4 51.27 -23.08 -25.33
CA MET A 4 50.80 -21.99 -24.47
C MET A 4 51.71 -20.76 -24.58
N GLU A 5 53.03 -20.95 -24.58
CA GLU A 5 53.99 -19.87 -24.80
C GLU A 5 53.85 -19.23 -26.19
N LYS A 6 53.62 -20.07 -27.23
CA LYS A 6 53.33 -19.57 -28.59
C LYS A 6 52.07 -18.71 -28.59
N LYS A 7 51.04 -19.11 -27.83
CA LYS A 7 49.76 -18.40 -27.72
C LYS A 7 49.87 -17.06 -27.01
N GLU A 8 50.54 -17.00 -25.87
CA GLU A 8 50.78 -15.75 -25.16
C GLU A 8 51.63 -14.77 -25.98
N LYS A 9 52.62 -15.29 -26.73
CA LYS A 9 53.46 -14.46 -27.60
C LYS A 9 52.66 -13.85 -28.77
N ILE A 10 51.70 -14.58 -29.33
CA ILE A 10 50.84 -14.09 -30.41
C ILE A 10 49.79 -13.12 -29.87
N GLU A 11 49.17 -13.40 -28.72
CA GLU A 11 48.24 -12.47 -28.07
C GLU A 11 48.90 -11.13 -27.73
N LYS A 12 50.14 -11.16 -27.22
CA LYS A 12 50.93 -9.93 -26.99
C LYS A 12 51.22 -9.18 -28.29
N LYS A 13 51.57 -9.89 -29.38
CA LYS A 13 51.80 -9.27 -30.70
C LYS A 13 50.53 -8.62 -31.25
N VAL A 14 49.37 -9.28 -31.13
CA VAL A 14 48.09 -8.76 -31.61
C VAL A 14 47.66 -7.52 -30.81
N LYS A 15 47.83 -7.54 -29.48
CA LYS A 15 47.52 -6.37 -28.64
C LYS A 15 48.39 -5.16 -28.99
N ASN A 16 49.68 -5.38 -29.24
CA ASN A 16 50.62 -4.30 -29.56
C ASN A 16 50.30 -3.59 -30.90
N LEU A 17 49.56 -4.23 -31.83
CA LEU A 17 49.11 -3.56 -33.07
C LEU A 17 48.22 -2.32 -32.80
N GLY A 18 47.49 -2.30 -31.68
CA GLY A 18 46.65 -1.16 -31.30
C GLY A 18 47.44 0.13 -31.06
N GLU A 19 48.66 0.00 -30.55
CA GLU A 19 49.50 1.08 -30.05
C GLU A 19 50.45 1.63 -31.13
N LYS A 20 50.73 0.86 -32.19
CA LYS A 20 51.71 1.23 -33.23
C LYS A 20 51.21 2.33 -34.18
N PRO A 21 52.01 3.32 -34.58
CA PRO A 21 51.63 4.36 -35.54
C PRO A 21 51.21 3.82 -36.91
N LEU A 22 50.44 4.60 -37.67
CA LEU A 22 49.80 4.15 -38.92
C LEU A 22 50.83 3.77 -39.99
N VAL A 23 51.96 4.49 -40.04
CA VAL A 23 53.11 4.19 -40.92
C VAL A 23 53.72 2.82 -40.60
N GLU A 24 53.80 2.46 -39.32
CA GLU A 24 54.36 1.18 -38.87
C GLU A 24 53.39 0.03 -39.14
N LEU A 25 52.09 0.24 -38.97
CA LEU A 25 51.06 -0.74 -39.35
C LEU A 25 51.07 -1.03 -40.85
N ARG A 26 51.33 -0.03 -41.70
CA ARG A 26 51.49 -0.23 -43.15
C ARG A 26 52.75 -1.03 -43.50
N LYS A 27 53.86 -0.82 -42.78
CA LYS A 27 55.07 -1.65 -42.94
C LYS A 27 54.84 -3.09 -42.53
N ILE A 28 54.11 -3.32 -41.42
CA ILE A 28 53.74 -4.67 -40.97
C ILE A 28 52.79 -5.33 -41.98
N TRP A 29 51.85 -4.57 -42.55
CA TRP A 29 50.99 -5.07 -43.62
C TRP A 29 51.78 -5.54 -44.84
N LYS A 30 52.72 -4.73 -45.34
CA LYS A 30 53.57 -5.12 -46.48
C LYS A 30 54.38 -6.37 -46.19
N LYS A 31 54.78 -6.58 -44.93
CA LYS A 31 55.52 -7.77 -44.51
C LYS A 31 54.66 -9.04 -44.41
N VAL A 32 53.39 -8.92 -43.99
CA VAL A 32 52.49 -10.07 -43.73
C VAL A 32 51.67 -10.43 -44.98
N TYR A 33 51.29 -9.46 -45.80
CA TYR A 33 50.49 -9.67 -47.00
C TYR A 33 51.31 -9.60 -48.30
N GLY A 34 52.57 -9.13 -48.26
CA GLY A 34 53.42 -8.99 -49.45
C GLY A 34 53.09 -7.81 -50.37
N GLU A 35 51.99 -7.09 -50.08
CA GLU A 35 51.47 -5.99 -50.91
C GLU A 35 51.41 -4.67 -50.13
N GLU A 36 51.30 -3.55 -50.84
CA GLU A 36 51.17 -2.25 -50.18
C GLU A 36 49.81 -2.09 -49.47
N ALA A 37 49.86 -1.56 -48.26
CA ALA A 37 48.68 -1.41 -47.42
C ALA A 37 47.65 -0.47 -48.07
N PRO A 38 46.36 -0.85 -48.14
CA PRO A 38 45.31 0.03 -48.62
C PRO A 38 45.26 1.37 -47.87
N GLN A 39 44.81 2.44 -48.52
CA GLN A 39 44.64 3.77 -47.90
C GLN A 39 43.43 3.86 -46.95
N HIS A 40 43.20 2.83 -46.13
CA HIS A 40 42.13 2.79 -45.14
C HIS A 40 42.61 3.19 -43.73
N SER A 41 41.64 3.47 -42.85
CA SER A 41 41.91 3.92 -41.47
C SER A 41 42.47 2.79 -40.59
N ARG A 42 43.08 3.15 -39.45
CA ARG A 42 43.60 2.19 -38.45
C ARG A 42 42.56 1.16 -38.01
N LYS A 43 41.29 1.57 -37.92
CA LYS A 43 40.17 0.71 -37.51
C LYS A 43 39.95 -0.45 -38.49
N TYR A 44 40.38 -0.32 -39.74
CA TYR A 44 40.32 -1.37 -40.74
C TYR A 44 41.59 -2.25 -40.74
N LEU A 45 42.76 -1.62 -40.66
CA LEU A 45 44.04 -2.33 -40.77
C LEU A 45 44.31 -3.24 -39.56
N ILE A 46 43.98 -2.80 -38.35
CA ILE A 46 44.31 -3.54 -37.11
C ILE A 46 43.59 -4.89 -37.03
N PRO A 47 42.25 -4.99 -37.20
CA PRO A 47 41.56 -6.30 -37.11
C PRO A 47 42.05 -7.30 -38.17
N ARG A 48 42.41 -6.82 -39.35
CA ARG A 48 42.80 -7.67 -40.48
C ARG A 48 44.25 -8.13 -40.40
N LEU A 49 45.13 -7.30 -39.83
CA LEU A 49 46.49 -7.72 -39.45
C LEU A 49 46.46 -8.71 -38.28
N ALA A 50 45.61 -8.46 -37.28
CA ALA A 50 45.44 -9.36 -36.15
C ALA A 50 45.00 -10.75 -36.62
N TYR A 51 43.97 -10.80 -37.47
CA TYR A 51 43.47 -12.04 -38.04
C TYR A 51 44.54 -12.79 -38.85
N ARG A 52 45.29 -12.10 -39.73
CA ARG A 52 46.30 -12.75 -40.58
C ARG A 52 47.51 -13.27 -39.81
N ILE A 53 47.96 -12.54 -38.79
CA ILE A 53 49.03 -13.01 -37.89
C ILE A 53 48.58 -14.24 -37.11
N GLN A 54 47.29 -14.32 -36.75
CA GLN A 54 46.72 -15.51 -36.12
C GLN A 54 46.61 -16.67 -37.12
N GLU A 55 46.18 -16.40 -38.34
CA GLU A 55 46.06 -17.39 -39.42
C GLU A 55 47.41 -18.01 -39.82
N GLU A 56 48.47 -17.22 -40.00
CA GLU A 56 49.83 -17.74 -40.26
C GLU A 56 50.36 -18.61 -39.11
N ALA A 57 49.95 -18.32 -37.88
CA ALA A 57 50.47 -19.00 -36.71
C ALA A 57 49.69 -20.27 -36.31
N TYR A 58 48.41 -20.32 -36.64
CA TYR A 58 47.46 -21.38 -36.25
C TYR A 58 46.80 -22.13 -37.42
N GLY A 59 47.00 -21.69 -38.65
CA GLY A 59 46.39 -22.26 -39.86
C GLY A 59 45.07 -21.58 -40.25
N GLU A 60 44.58 -21.93 -41.45
CA GLU A 60 43.32 -21.41 -42.00
C GLU A 60 42.12 -21.78 -41.12
N MET A 61 41.11 -20.90 -41.13
CA MET A 61 39.90 -21.12 -40.38
C MET A 61 39.11 -22.33 -40.92
N SER A 62 38.67 -23.21 -40.01
CA SER A 62 37.94 -24.42 -40.40
C SER A 62 36.71 -24.11 -41.27
N ARG A 63 36.41 -24.98 -42.25
CA ARG A 63 35.27 -24.86 -43.19
C ARG A 63 33.92 -24.64 -42.51
N LYS A 64 33.77 -25.15 -41.27
CA LYS A 64 32.59 -25.01 -40.41
C LYS A 64 32.52 -23.64 -39.70
N GLY A 65 33.68 -23.09 -39.31
CA GLY A 65 33.81 -21.73 -38.79
C GLY A 65 33.52 -20.67 -39.84
N ALA A 66 34.01 -20.88 -41.07
CA ALA A 66 33.72 -20.00 -42.22
C ALA A 66 32.22 -19.91 -42.53
N LYS A 67 31.53 -21.06 -42.67
CA LYS A 67 30.07 -21.10 -42.86
C LYS A 67 29.29 -20.45 -41.72
N ARG A 68 29.77 -20.58 -40.48
CA ARG A 68 29.12 -19.96 -39.33
C ARG A 68 29.29 -18.43 -39.36
N LEU A 69 30.44 -17.92 -39.78
CA LEU A 69 30.64 -16.49 -39.95
C LEU A 69 29.86 -15.93 -41.13
N GLU A 70 29.76 -16.62 -42.26
CA GLU A 70 28.84 -16.24 -43.36
C GLU A 70 27.40 -16.16 -42.88
N TYR A 71 26.94 -17.18 -42.14
CA TYR A 71 25.60 -17.19 -41.56
C TYR A 71 25.39 -16.04 -40.56
N LEU A 72 26.40 -15.71 -39.74
CA LEU A 72 26.31 -14.60 -38.79
C LEU A 72 26.34 -13.23 -39.50
N ALA A 73 27.14 -13.10 -40.57
CA ALA A 73 27.22 -11.91 -41.40
C ALA A 73 25.90 -11.65 -42.15
N ASP A 74 25.32 -12.67 -42.79
CA ASP A 74 24.01 -12.59 -43.46
C ASP A 74 22.89 -12.15 -42.49
N ARG A 75 22.95 -12.59 -41.22
CA ARG A 75 21.98 -12.18 -40.20
C ARG A 75 22.22 -10.77 -39.65
N LEU A 76 23.46 -10.31 -39.63
CA LEU A 76 23.83 -8.95 -39.25
C LEU A 76 23.43 -7.94 -40.32
N GLU A 77 23.66 -8.25 -41.60
CA GLU A 77 23.19 -7.42 -42.73
C GLU A 77 21.66 -7.32 -42.76
N LYS A 78 20.96 -8.39 -42.37
CA LYS A 78 19.49 -8.41 -42.23
C LYS A 78 19.00 -7.87 -40.88
N GLY A 79 19.87 -7.30 -40.04
CA GLY A 79 19.53 -6.60 -38.80
C GLY A 79 18.98 -7.46 -37.65
N LYS A 80 19.27 -8.77 -37.58
CA LYS A 80 18.72 -9.68 -36.55
C LYS A 80 19.74 -9.99 -35.43
N ARG A 81 19.30 -9.98 -34.16
CA ARG A 81 20.13 -10.34 -32.97
C ARG A 81 20.50 -11.84 -32.92
N ILE A 82 21.71 -12.13 -32.43
CA ILE A 82 22.30 -13.48 -32.32
C ILE A 82 22.38 -13.90 -30.82
N SER A 83 21.88 -15.08 -30.45
CA SER A 83 22.08 -15.74 -29.12
C SER A 83 22.04 -17.28 -29.26
N SER A 84 22.67 -18.02 -28.32
CA SER A 84 22.42 -19.47 -28.13
C SER A 84 22.27 -19.89 -26.66
N ASP A 85 21.15 -19.55 -26.02
CA ASP A 85 20.79 -19.93 -24.63
C ASP A 85 20.01 -21.26 -24.48
N LYS A 86 20.34 -22.34 -25.21
CA LYS A 86 19.42 -23.52 -25.31
C LYS A 86 19.97 -24.92 -25.02
N LEU A 87 21.22 -25.08 -24.62
CA LEU A 87 21.77 -26.40 -24.23
C LEU A 87 22.19 -26.41 -22.74
N PRO A 88 22.11 -27.57 -22.05
CA PRO A 88 22.70 -27.75 -20.71
C PRO A 88 24.21 -27.51 -20.71
N VAL A 89 24.79 -27.45 -19.51
CA VAL A 89 26.24 -27.24 -19.31
C VAL A 89 27.02 -28.42 -19.94
N GLU A 90 28.19 -28.12 -20.51
CA GLU A 90 29.13 -29.13 -21.02
C GLU A 90 29.43 -30.21 -19.95
N GLY A 91 29.51 -31.47 -20.38
CA GLY A 91 29.66 -32.64 -19.51
C GLY A 91 28.34 -33.23 -19.01
N THR A 92 27.19 -32.61 -19.29
CA THR A 92 25.88 -33.20 -18.94
C THR A 92 25.60 -34.43 -19.82
N GLU A 93 25.31 -35.57 -19.21
CA GLU A 93 24.78 -36.75 -19.91
C GLU A 93 23.25 -36.73 -19.90
N LEU A 94 22.64 -36.85 -21.08
CA LEU A 94 21.20 -36.96 -21.27
C LEU A 94 20.88 -38.43 -21.54
N ILE A 95 20.14 -39.05 -20.62
CA ILE A 95 19.76 -40.46 -20.69
C ILE A 95 18.30 -40.56 -21.11
N LEU A 96 18.03 -41.44 -22.07
CA LEU A 96 16.70 -41.80 -22.54
C LEU A 96 16.54 -43.32 -22.50
N GLU A 97 15.62 -43.81 -21.65
CA GLU A 97 15.27 -45.23 -21.55
C GLU A 97 14.07 -45.53 -22.47
N ARG A 98 14.18 -46.58 -23.30
CA ARG A 98 13.10 -47.00 -24.20
C ARG A 98 13.12 -48.52 -24.39
N GLY A 99 12.13 -49.21 -23.82
CA GLY A 99 12.13 -50.69 -23.80
C GLY A 99 13.28 -51.20 -22.94
N GLU A 100 14.08 -52.13 -23.47
CA GLU A 100 15.31 -52.63 -22.83
C GLU A 100 16.58 -51.86 -23.24
N GLU A 101 16.49 -50.88 -24.15
CA GLU A 101 17.63 -50.07 -24.59
C GLU A 101 17.75 -48.74 -23.83
N ILE A 102 18.98 -48.41 -23.42
CA ILE A 102 19.36 -47.13 -22.82
C ILE A 102 20.17 -46.32 -23.84
N HIS A 103 19.71 -45.09 -24.10
CA HIS A 103 20.36 -44.16 -25.02
C HIS A 103 21.01 -43.01 -24.23
N VAL A 104 22.33 -42.93 -24.24
CA VAL A 104 23.10 -41.90 -23.52
C VAL A 104 23.70 -40.88 -24.50
N VAL A 105 23.41 -39.59 -24.29
CA VAL A 105 23.88 -38.48 -25.12
C VAL A 105 24.72 -37.51 -24.28
N MET A 106 25.98 -37.32 -24.65
CA MET A 106 26.89 -36.43 -23.92
C MET A 106 26.88 -35.02 -24.52
N VAL A 107 26.68 -34.01 -23.68
CA VAL A 107 26.72 -32.59 -24.08
C VAL A 107 28.16 -32.08 -24.04
N THR A 108 28.62 -31.49 -25.13
CA THR A 108 29.94 -30.86 -25.24
C THR A 108 29.79 -29.35 -25.50
N ASN A 109 30.84 -28.56 -25.34
CA ASN A 109 30.82 -27.12 -25.68
C ASN A 109 30.49 -26.80 -27.16
N THR A 110 30.65 -27.78 -28.05
CA THR A 110 30.53 -27.58 -29.50
C THR A 110 29.37 -28.35 -30.13
N GLY A 111 28.75 -29.29 -29.40
CA GLY A 111 27.63 -30.11 -29.87
C GLY A 111 27.30 -31.27 -28.94
N LEU A 112 26.87 -32.40 -29.49
CA LEU A 112 26.37 -33.57 -28.74
C LEU A 112 27.03 -34.84 -29.26
N ILE A 113 27.31 -35.81 -28.39
CA ILE A 113 27.84 -37.13 -28.78
C ILE A 113 26.81 -38.20 -28.41
N TYR A 114 26.50 -39.09 -29.34
CA TYR A 114 25.59 -40.22 -29.13
C TYR A 114 26.10 -41.43 -29.90
N ARG A 115 26.32 -42.57 -29.21
CA ARG A 115 26.94 -43.79 -29.77
C ARG A 115 28.21 -43.49 -30.59
N GLU A 116 29.13 -42.72 -29.98
CA GLU A 116 30.42 -42.32 -30.57
C GLU A 116 30.35 -41.39 -31.82
N GLU A 117 29.14 -41.00 -32.25
CA GLU A 117 28.93 -40.07 -33.36
C GLU A 117 28.62 -38.65 -32.85
N PHE A 118 29.10 -37.63 -33.58
CA PHE A 118 28.88 -36.22 -33.26
C PHE A 118 27.62 -35.66 -33.96
N TYR A 119 26.79 -34.96 -33.19
CA TYR A 119 25.55 -34.33 -33.63
C TYR A 119 25.53 -32.83 -33.34
N THR A 120 25.00 -32.05 -34.28
CA THR A 120 24.88 -30.57 -34.19
C THR A 120 23.63 -30.10 -33.45
N SER A 121 22.66 -30.99 -33.25
CA SER A 121 21.43 -30.68 -32.51
C SER A 121 20.78 -31.93 -31.94
N LEU A 122 20.02 -31.75 -30.86
CA LEU A 122 19.26 -32.83 -30.22
C LEU A 122 18.21 -33.44 -31.16
N SER A 123 17.68 -32.64 -32.09
CA SER A 123 16.70 -33.15 -33.08
C SER A 123 17.36 -34.13 -34.06
N ALA A 124 18.64 -33.95 -34.37
CA ALA A 124 19.39 -34.90 -35.19
C ALA A 124 19.62 -36.22 -34.45
N VAL A 125 19.96 -36.16 -33.15
CA VAL A 125 20.07 -37.36 -32.30
C VAL A 125 18.71 -38.05 -32.17
N ALA A 126 17.65 -37.28 -31.93
CA ALA A 126 16.28 -37.81 -31.83
C ALA A 126 15.82 -38.47 -33.13
N GLY A 127 16.18 -37.90 -34.28
CA GLY A 127 15.92 -38.51 -35.59
C GLY A 127 16.63 -39.85 -35.77
N LYS A 128 17.88 -39.97 -35.29
CA LYS A 128 18.63 -41.23 -35.32
C LYS A 128 18.00 -42.30 -34.41
N ILE A 129 17.53 -41.92 -33.22
CA ILE A 129 16.88 -42.84 -32.27
C ILE A 129 15.50 -43.29 -32.77
N MET A 130 14.73 -42.38 -33.37
CA MET A 130 13.33 -42.61 -33.71
C MET A 130 13.09 -43.02 -35.18
N GLY A 131 14.10 -42.92 -36.04
CA GLY A 131 13.99 -43.20 -37.48
C GLY A 131 13.16 -42.18 -38.28
N MET A 132 12.69 -41.11 -37.63
CA MET A 132 11.86 -40.06 -38.22
C MET A 132 12.20 -38.70 -37.61
N SER A 133 11.87 -37.60 -38.31
CA SER A 133 12.09 -36.25 -37.80
C SER A 133 11.30 -36.02 -36.50
N TYR A 134 12.00 -35.89 -35.38
CA TYR A 134 11.41 -35.70 -34.06
C TYR A 134 11.99 -34.46 -33.35
N ASN A 135 11.20 -33.83 -32.49
CA ASN A 135 11.63 -32.67 -31.71
C ASN A 135 12.59 -33.10 -30.58
N GLY A 136 13.89 -32.94 -30.82
CA GLY A 136 14.92 -33.42 -29.90
C GLY A 136 14.84 -32.88 -28.47
N PRO A 137 14.68 -31.56 -28.27
CA PRO A 137 14.48 -31.01 -26.94
C PRO A 137 13.28 -31.58 -26.17
N LEU A 138 12.23 -32.07 -26.84
CA LEU A 138 11.10 -32.74 -26.19
C LEU A 138 11.45 -34.19 -25.84
N LEU A 139 12.11 -34.91 -26.76
CA LEU A 139 12.53 -36.31 -26.56
C LEU A 139 13.40 -36.46 -25.31
N PHE A 140 14.38 -35.57 -25.17
CA PHE A 140 15.34 -35.55 -24.06
C PHE A 140 14.87 -34.67 -22.88
N GLY A 141 13.59 -34.29 -22.83
CA GLY A 141 12.98 -33.60 -21.69
C GLY A 141 13.53 -32.20 -21.36
N MET A 142 14.13 -31.50 -22.33
CA MET A 142 14.71 -30.16 -22.17
C MET A 142 13.74 -28.99 -22.39
N ARG A 143 12.57 -29.22 -22.99
CA ARG A 143 11.44 -28.28 -22.94
C ARG A 143 10.29 -28.92 -22.18
N GLY A 144 9.78 -28.21 -21.17
CA GLY A 144 8.59 -28.65 -20.44
C GLY A 144 8.86 -29.49 -19.19
N LYS A 145 10.06 -29.51 -18.60
CA LYS A 145 10.33 -30.20 -17.31
C LYS A 145 9.24 -29.93 -16.25
N LYS A 146 8.75 -28.69 -16.22
CA LYS A 146 7.71 -28.24 -15.30
C LYS A 146 6.34 -28.88 -15.55
N ARG A 147 5.92 -28.87 -16.82
CA ARG A 147 4.64 -29.40 -17.27
C ARG A 147 4.62 -30.92 -17.26
N VAL A 148 5.69 -31.55 -17.72
CA VAL A 148 5.85 -33.01 -17.68
C VAL A 148 5.82 -33.49 -16.24
N ALA A 149 6.39 -32.75 -15.28
CA ALA A 149 6.26 -33.05 -13.86
C ALA A 149 4.81 -32.92 -13.36
N CYS A 150 4.08 -31.86 -13.73
CA CYS A 150 2.65 -31.73 -13.39
C CYS A 150 1.78 -32.82 -14.03
N GLU A 151 1.97 -33.13 -15.31
CA GLU A 151 1.22 -34.16 -16.03
C GLU A 151 1.53 -35.56 -15.50
N LYS A 152 2.79 -35.86 -15.15
CA LYS A 152 3.17 -37.10 -14.46
C LYS A 152 2.52 -37.17 -13.08
N TYR A 153 2.47 -36.06 -12.33
CA TYR A 153 1.80 -36.01 -11.04
C TYR A 153 0.29 -36.27 -11.18
N ILE A 154 -0.38 -35.62 -12.14
CA ILE A 154 -1.81 -35.84 -12.42
C ILE A 154 -2.07 -37.31 -12.79
N LYS A 155 -1.25 -37.89 -13.68
CA LYS A 155 -1.37 -39.30 -14.08
C LYS A 155 -1.09 -40.29 -12.93
N SER A 156 -0.33 -39.88 -11.91
CA SER A 156 -0.07 -40.72 -10.73
C SER A 156 -1.25 -40.77 -9.74
N LYS A 157 -2.29 -39.95 -9.95
CA LYS A 157 -3.47 -39.90 -9.08
C LYS A 157 -4.65 -40.58 -9.77
N GLU A 158 -5.26 -41.52 -9.05
CA GLU A 158 -6.47 -42.21 -9.53
C GLU A 158 -7.65 -41.24 -9.64
N GLY A 159 -8.36 -41.30 -10.76
CA GLY A 159 -9.56 -40.47 -11.01
C GLY A 159 -9.30 -39.04 -11.50
N TRP A 160 -8.04 -38.66 -11.76
CA TRP A 160 -7.71 -37.30 -12.21
C TRP A 160 -7.56 -37.23 -13.73
N VAL A 161 -8.20 -36.22 -14.35
CA VAL A 161 -8.12 -35.97 -15.80
C VAL A 161 -7.47 -34.61 -16.05
N ALA A 162 -6.39 -34.60 -16.83
CA ALA A 162 -5.77 -33.36 -17.27
C ALA A 162 -6.67 -32.67 -18.32
N LEU A 163 -7.16 -31.47 -18.02
CA LEU A 163 -7.94 -30.68 -18.97
C LEU A 163 -7.08 -30.29 -20.19
N ALA A 164 -7.70 -30.26 -21.37
CA ALA A 164 -7.03 -29.88 -22.61
C ALA A 164 -6.66 -28.37 -22.64
N LYS A 165 -7.46 -27.55 -21.93
CA LYS A 165 -7.29 -26.09 -21.81
C LYS A 165 -6.02 -25.76 -21.02
N ARG A 166 -5.25 -24.79 -21.51
CA ARG A 166 -3.92 -24.42 -20.98
C ARG A 166 -3.93 -22.99 -20.46
N TYR A 167 -3.44 -22.79 -19.24
CA TYR A 167 -3.28 -21.46 -18.64
C TYR A 167 -1.80 -21.09 -18.62
N ASP A 168 -1.26 -20.71 -19.79
CA ASP A 168 0.16 -20.41 -20.00
C ASP A 168 0.37 -18.91 -20.28
N ASP A 169 0.80 -18.15 -19.26
CA ASP A 169 1.21 -16.75 -19.42
C ASP A 169 2.71 -16.65 -19.79
N GLY A 170 3.04 -16.98 -21.04
CA GLY A 170 4.41 -16.83 -21.56
C GLY A 170 4.85 -15.35 -21.60
N GLY A 171 5.99 -15.02 -20.98
CA GLY A 171 6.59 -13.68 -21.06
C GLY A 171 6.11 -12.66 -20.01
N PHE A 172 5.20 -13.04 -19.11
CA PHE A 172 4.73 -12.16 -18.03
C PHE A 172 5.58 -12.31 -16.76
N SER A 173 5.87 -11.17 -16.11
CA SER A 173 6.55 -11.13 -14.80
C SER A 173 5.60 -11.63 -13.72
N GLY A 174 6.03 -12.62 -12.92
CA GLY A 174 5.26 -13.13 -11.77
C GLY A 174 5.15 -12.16 -10.59
N LYS A 175 5.26 -10.84 -10.81
CA LYS A 175 5.16 -9.82 -9.75
C LYS A 175 3.72 -9.43 -9.44
N ASN A 176 2.78 -9.55 -10.39
CA ASN A 176 1.39 -9.15 -10.21
C ASN A 176 0.42 -10.23 -10.71
N LEU A 177 -0.79 -10.27 -10.14
CA LEU A 177 -1.91 -11.14 -10.55
C LEU A 177 -2.67 -10.65 -11.80
N GLU A 178 -2.30 -9.52 -12.39
CA GLU A 178 -2.90 -9.00 -13.62
C GLU A 178 -2.39 -9.74 -14.87
N ARG A 179 -2.72 -11.03 -14.96
CA ARG A 179 -2.28 -11.90 -16.05
C ARG A 179 -3.49 -12.52 -16.75
N PRO A 180 -3.56 -12.50 -18.10
CA PRO A 180 -4.71 -13.00 -18.83
C PRO A 180 -5.06 -14.45 -18.49
N ALA A 181 -4.08 -15.36 -18.42
CA ALA A 181 -4.36 -16.77 -18.16
C ALA A 181 -4.75 -17.06 -16.70
N ILE A 182 -4.24 -16.28 -15.74
CA ILE A 182 -4.69 -16.36 -14.33
C ILE A 182 -6.12 -15.84 -14.17
N LYS A 183 -6.48 -14.76 -14.86
CA LYS A 183 -7.85 -14.22 -14.83
C LYS A 183 -8.84 -15.23 -15.39
N GLU A 184 -8.52 -15.82 -16.53
CA GLU A 184 -9.30 -16.88 -17.16
C GLU A 184 -9.44 -18.09 -16.22
N LEU A 185 -8.35 -18.53 -15.58
CA LEU A 185 -8.40 -19.60 -14.58
C LEU A 185 -9.35 -19.27 -13.40
N PHE A 186 -9.39 -18.03 -12.93
CA PHE A 186 -10.31 -17.64 -11.86
C PHE A 186 -11.77 -17.59 -12.31
N GLU A 187 -12.03 -17.28 -13.57
CA GLU A 187 -13.37 -17.33 -14.15
C GLU A 187 -13.84 -18.78 -14.28
N ASP A 188 -12.99 -19.67 -14.79
CA ASP A 188 -13.31 -21.09 -14.94
C ASP A 188 -13.48 -21.79 -13.57
N VAL A 189 -12.71 -21.39 -12.55
CA VAL A 189 -12.90 -21.83 -11.16
C VAL A 189 -14.23 -21.33 -10.57
N LYS A 190 -14.66 -20.11 -10.89
CA LYS A 190 -15.98 -19.60 -10.45
C LYS A 190 -17.12 -20.29 -11.17
N ALA A 191 -16.93 -20.67 -12.42
CA ALA A 191 -17.87 -21.43 -13.22
C ALA A 191 -17.98 -22.90 -12.78
N GLY A 192 -17.05 -23.38 -11.95
CA GLY A 192 -17.02 -24.76 -11.48
C GLY A 192 -16.47 -25.74 -12.53
N GLU A 193 -15.75 -25.25 -13.54
CA GLU A 193 -15.16 -26.08 -14.60
C GLU A 193 -13.79 -26.68 -14.22
N VAL A 194 -13.24 -26.27 -13.06
CA VAL A 194 -11.91 -26.66 -12.59
C VAL A 194 -11.96 -27.07 -11.12
N ASP A 195 -11.73 -28.36 -10.85
CA ASP A 195 -11.70 -28.92 -9.49
C ASP A 195 -10.30 -28.91 -8.85
N CYS A 196 -9.24 -28.91 -9.67
CA CYS A 196 -7.87 -28.90 -9.19
C CYS A 196 -6.92 -28.08 -10.06
N VAL A 197 -6.03 -27.32 -9.41
CA VAL A 197 -4.98 -26.53 -10.02
C VAL A 197 -3.61 -27.08 -9.60
N VAL A 198 -2.82 -27.52 -10.58
CA VAL A 198 -1.48 -28.09 -10.36
C VAL A 198 -0.41 -27.19 -10.96
N VAL A 199 0.50 -26.70 -10.12
CA VAL A 199 1.64 -25.87 -10.53
C VAL A 199 2.96 -26.56 -10.21
N TYR A 200 4.01 -26.22 -10.97
CA TYR A 200 5.33 -26.79 -10.73
C TYR A 200 5.94 -26.32 -9.40
N THR A 201 5.85 -25.02 -9.13
CA THR A 201 6.44 -24.33 -7.97
C THR A 201 5.48 -23.21 -7.53
N LEU A 202 5.42 -22.88 -6.22
CA LEU A 202 4.54 -21.81 -5.70
C LEU A 202 4.85 -20.43 -6.32
N ASP A 203 6.12 -20.19 -6.71
CA ASP A 203 6.60 -18.97 -7.39
C ASP A 203 5.95 -18.70 -8.76
N ARG A 204 5.16 -19.65 -9.31
CA ARG A 204 4.54 -19.53 -10.64
C ARG A 204 3.25 -18.71 -10.61
N LEU A 205 2.55 -18.68 -9.48
CA LEU A 205 1.32 -17.93 -9.30
C LEU A 205 1.61 -16.46 -8.98
N SER A 206 2.42 -16.21 -7.95
CA SER A 206 2.99 -14.90 -7.68
C SER A 206 4.30 -15.02 -6.91
N ARG A 207 5.20 -14.07 -7.14
CA ARG A 207 6.44 -13.87 -6.38
C ARG A 207 6.20 -13.10 -5.09
N GLU A 208 5.02 -12.49 -4.95
CA GLU A 208 4.61 -11.85 -3.71
C GLU A 208 3.88 -12.86 -2.80
N THR A 209 4.32 -12.94 -1.55
CA THR A 209 3.74 -13.83 -0.54
C THR A 209 2.26 -13.52 -0.33
N LYS A 210 1.89 -12.22 -0.36
CA LYS A 210 0.50 -11.76 -0.23
C LYS A 210 -0.40 -12.33 -1.32
N ASP A 211 0.00 -12.18 -2.58
CA ASP A 211 -0.75 -12.70 -3.72
C ASP A 211 -0.87 -14.22 -3.66
N SER A 212 0.21 -14.91 -3.28
CA SER A 212 0.20 -16.37 -3.11
C SER A 212 -0.82 -16.82 -2.05
N ILE A 213 -0.96 -16.07 -0.96
CA ILE A 213 -1.99 -16.31 0.08
C ILE A 213 -3.39 -16.05 -0.45
N GLU A 214 -3.59 -14.95 -1.17
CA GLU A 214 -4.89 -14.56 -1.72
C GLU A 214 -5.41 -15.60 -2.72
N VAL A 215 -4.53 -16.05 -3.62
CA VAL A 215 -4.84 -17.08 -4.62
C VAL A 215 -5.13 -18.43 -3.95
N THR A 216 -4.29 -18.86 -3.01
CA THR A 216 -4.52 -20.14 -2.31
C THR A 216 -5.82 -20.10 -1.48
N SER A 217 -6.14 -18.94 -0.88
CA SER A 217 -7.40 -18.73 -0.16
C SER A 217 -8.60 -18.68 -1.10
N PHE A 218 -8.44 -18.14 -2.31
CA PHE A 218 -9.46 -18.14 -3.36
C PHE A 218 -9.82 -19.57 -3.77
N PHE A 219 -8.82 -20.41 -4.10
CA PHE A 219 -9.07 -21.81 -4.45
C PHE A 219 -9.71 -22.59 -3.30
N ARG A 220 -9.25 -22.39 -2.06
CA ARG A 220 -9.85 -23.03 -0.87
C ARG A 220 -11.33 -22.67 -0.69
N ARG A 221 -11.71 -21.41 -0.89
CA ARG A 221 -13.13 -20.96 -0.78
C ARG A 221 -14.03 -21.61 -1.84
N HIS A 222 -13.49 -21.83 -3.04
CA HIS A 222 -14.20 -22.48 -4.15
C HIS A 222 -14.04 -24.01 -4.11
N ARG A 223 -13.48 -24.58 -3.02
CA ARG A 223 -13.23 -26.02 -2.85
C ARG A 223 -12.33 -26.63 -3.95
N VAL A 224 -11.50 -25.81 -4.58
CA VAL A 224 -10.54 -26.23 -5.59
C VAL A 224 -9.24 -26.65 -4.91
N ASN A 225 -8.78 -27.87 -5.22
CA ASN A 225 -7.53 -28.38 -4.68
C ASN A 225 -6.34 -27.70 -5.37
N PHE A 226 -5.37 -27.21 -4.60
CA PHE A 226 -4.20 -26.52 -5.15
C PHE A 226 -2.92 -27.22 -4.74
N ILE A 227 -2.13 -27.63 -5.75
CA ILE A 227 -0.94 -28.46 -5.58
C ILE A 227 0.29 -27.80 -6.22
N ALA A 228 1.38 -27.70 -5.45
CA ALA A 228 2.70 -27.38 -5.97
C ALA A 228 3.63 -28.61 -5.96
N VAL A 229 3.98 -29.10 -7.14
CA VAL A 229 4.64 -30.41 -7.34
C VAL A 229 6.02 -30.49 -6.67
N THR A 230 6.85 -29.45 -6.75
CA THR A 230 8.22 -29.52 -6.19
C THR A 230 8.32 -29.25 -4.69
N GLN A 231 7.28 -28.67 -4.07
CA GLN A 231 7.30 -28.26 -2.66
C GLN A 231 6.44 -29.16 -1.76
N ILE A 232 5.85 -30.22 -2.32
CA ILE A 232 4.85 -31.10 -1.66
C ILE A 232 3.86 -30.25 -0.85
N PHE A 233 3.38 -29.17 -1.46
CA PHE A 233 2.38 -28.31 -0.85
C PHE A 233 1.02 -28.72 -1.41
N ASP A 234 0.21 -29.31 -0.55
CA ASP A 234 -1.18 -29.67 -0.80
C ASP A 234 -2.04 -28.93 0.24
N ASN A 235 -2.87 -28.00 -0.21
CA ASN A 235 -3.70 -27.16 0.66
C ASN A 235 -4.81 -27.93 1.40
N ASN A 236 -5.04 -29.20 1.08
CA ASN A 236 -5.95 -30.10 1.78
C ASN A 236 -5.26 -30.96 2.86
N THR A 237 -3.93 -31.03 2.88
CA THR A 237 -3.18 -31.75 3.93
C THR A 237 -2.98 -30.91 5.20
N PRO A 238 -2.89 -31.53 6.39
CA PRO A 238 -2.55 -30.80 7.62
C PRO A 238 -1.23 -30.03 7.52
N MET A 239 -0.21 -30.62 6.89
CA MET A 239 1.10 -30.00 6.71
C MET A 239 1.05 -28.79 5.75
N GLY A 240 0.30 -28.89 4.64
CA GLY A 240 0.11 -27.76 3.73
C GLY A 240 -0.67 -26.62 4.40
N LYS A 241 -1.69 -26.91 5.20
CA LYS A 241 -2.41 -25.90 5.99
C LYS A 241 -1.50 -25.21 7.02
N PHE A 242 -0.58 -25.95 7.65
CA PHE A 242 0.42 -25.39 8.56
C PHE A 242 1.37 -24.43 7.83
N VAL A 243 1.99 -24.87 6.74
CA VAL A 243 2.90 -24.04 5.93
C VAL A 243 2.19 -22.77 5.43
N GLN A 244 0.93 -22.88 5.00
CA GLN A 244 0.13 -21.73 4.58
C GLN A 244 -0.08 -20.72 5.71
N THR A 245 -0.33 -21.21 6.93
CA THR A 245 -0.54 -20.37 8.11
C THR A 245 0.74 -19.63 8.49
N VAL A 246 1.89 -20.31 8.45
CA VAL A 246 3.20 -19.70 8.72
C VAL A 246 3.54 -18.62 7.68
N LEU A 247 3.35 -18.90 6.39
CA LEU A 247 3.56 -17.92 5.31
C LEU A 247 2.62 -16.72 5.44
N SER A 248 1.37 -16.96 5.88
CA SER A 248 0.40 -15.90 6.15
C SER A 248 0.82 -15.02 7.33
N GLY A 249 1.32 -15.63 8.40
CA GLY A 249 1.89 -14.93 9.55
C GLY A 249 3.10 -14.08 9.14
N ALA A 250 4.03 -14.63 8.37
CA ALA A 250 5.20 -13.90 7.89
C ALA A 250 4.82 -12.69 7.01
N ALA A 251 3.89 -12.87 6.05
CA ALA A 251 3.41 -11.76 5.22
C ALA A 251 2.67 -10.69 6.04
N GLN A 252 1.96 -11.09 7.09
CA GLN A 252 1.30 -10.15 8.00
C GLN A 252 2.34 -9.34 8.80
N LEU A 253 3.35 -10.01 9.35
CA LEU A 253 4.44 -9.36 10.08
C LEU A 253 5.18 -8.35 9.21
N GLU A 254 5.51 -8.68 7.95
CA GLU A 254 6.14 -7.73 7.04
C GLU A 254 5.28 -6.48 6.81
N ARG A 255 3.97 -6.64 6.62
CA ARG A 255 3.06 -5.49 6.46
C ARG A 255 3.04 -4.62 7.72
N GLU A 256 3.00 -5.23 8.90
CA GLU A 256 3.01 -4.50 10.16
C GLU A 256 4.33 -3.76 10.38
N MET A 257 5.47 -4.39 10.06
CA MET A 257 6.78 -3.74 10.10
C MET A 257 6.89 -2.57 9.12
N ILE A 258 6.29 -2.67 7.92
CA ILE A 258 6.23 -1.54 6.97
C ILE A 258 5.41 -0.40 7.55
N VAL A 259 4.24 -0.69 8.12
CA VAL A 259 3.38 0.32 8.76
C VAL A 259 4.12 1.00 9.91
N GLU A 260 4.81 0.24 10.74
CA GLU A 260 5.62 0.75 11.84
C GLU A 260 6.77 1.63 11.34
N ARG A 261 7.50 1.19 10.30
CA ARG A 261 8.57 1.99 9.68
C ARG A 261 8.04 3.30 9.11
N VAL A 262 6.88 3.29 8.46
CA VAL A 262 6.23 4.50 7.94
C VAL A 262 5.81 5.42 9.09
N LYS A 263 5.23 4.88 10.17
CA LYS A 263 4.90 5.67 11.38
C LYS A 263 6.15 6.32 11.97
N ASN A 264 7.24 5.57 12.13
CA ASN A 264 8.50 6.08 12.64
C ASN A 264 9.06 7.18 11.73
N LYS A 265 9.03 6.98 10.41
CA LYS A 265 9.45 8.01 9.45
C LYS A 265 8.59 9.28 9.54
N ILE A 266 7.28 9.15 9.75
CA ILE A 266 6.38 10.29 9.97
C ILE A 266 6.72 11.01 11.28
N ALA A 267 6.97 10.27 12.36
CA ALA A 267 7.36 10.83 13.64
C ALA A 267 8.67 11.62 13.51
N THR A 268 9.72 11.01 12.94
CA THR A 268 11.01 11.68 12.69
C THR A 268 10.87 12.91 11.78
N SER A 269 10.04 12.83 10.74
CA SER A 269 9.84 13.98 9.84
C SER A 269 9.12 15.13 10.54
N LYS A 270 8.16 14.83 11.44
CA LYS A 270 7.48 15.84 12.25
C LYS A 270 8.38 16.43 13.34
N GLU A 271 9.27 15.61 13.90
CA GLU A 271 10.36 16.06 14.79
C GLU A 271 11.29 17.05 14.09
N GLN A 272 11.54 16.84 12.80
CA GLN A 272 12.28 17.77 11.93
C GLN A 272 11.43 18.97 11.46
N GLY A 273 10.20 19.13 11.97
CA GLY A 273 9.32 20.24 11.65
C GLY A 273 8.67 20.21 10.26
N LEU A 274 8.74 19.07 9.54
CA LEU A 274 8.15 18.92 8.21
C LEU A 274 6.64 18.61 8.26
N TRP A 275 5.93 19.11 7.25
CA TRP A 275 4.51 18.83 7.05
C TRP A 275 4.28 17.47 6.37
N MET A 276 3.72 16.53 7.14
CA MET A 276 3.46 15.15 6.70
C MET A 276 2.03 14.91 6.16
N GLY A 277 1.29 15.98 5.86
CA GLY A 277 -0.05 15.91 5.27
C GLY A 277 -1.21 15.93 6.28
N GLY A 278 -2.43 15.79 5.76
CA GLY A 278 -3.68 15.96 6.50
C GLY A 278 -4.53 17.10 5.93
N THR A 279 -5.49 17.59 6.72
CA THR A 279 -6.23 18.81 6.34
C THR A 279 -5.30 20.01 6.38
N LEU A 280 -5.17 20.72 5.26
CA LEU A 280 -4.32 21.90 5.16
C LEU A 280 -4.86 23.03 6.07
N PRO A 281 -4.05 23.57 7.00
CA PRO A 281 -4.48 24.69 7.83
C PRO A 281 -4.77 25.94 7.01
N LEU A 282 -5.84 26.67 7.35
CA LEU A 282 -6.12 27.98 6.77
C LEU A 282 -4.95 28.92 7.06
N GLY A 283 -4.52 29.75 6.11
CA GLY A 283 -3.38 30.65 6.31
C GLY A 283 -2.04 30.11 5.80
N TYR A 284 -1.98 28.84 5.42
CA TYR A 284 -0.75 28.21 4.91
C TYR A 284 -1.00 27.46 3.60
N ASP A 285 0.00 27.50 2.72
CA ASP A 285 0.13 26.63 1.55
C ASP A 285 1.30 25.64 1.75
N VAL A 286 1.33 24.55 0.98
CA VAL A 286 2.41 23.54 1.07
C VAL A 286 3.33 23.67 -0.12
N LYS A 287 4.63 23.81 0.13
CA LYS A 287 5.68 23.66 -0.88
C LYS A 287 6.77 22.78 -0.31
N ASP A 288 7.15 21.72 -1.02
CA ASP A 288 8.23 20.79 -0.63
C ASP A 288 8.12 20.22 0.81
N LYS A 289 6.88 19.98 1.27
CA LYS A 289 6.54 19.53 2.64
C LYS A 289 6.82 20.56 3.73
N GLU A 290 6.94 21.83 3.37
CA GLU A 290 7.00 22.95 4.31
C GLU A 290 5.73 23.80 4.16
N LEU A 291 5.25 24.34 5.28
CA LEU A 291 4.10 25.24 5.28
C LEU A 291 4.61 26.67 5.05
N ILE A 292 4.11 27.32 4.02
CA ILE A 292 4.43 28.71 3.67
C ILE A 292 3.21 29.56 3.94
N ILE A 293 3.40 30.74 4.53
CA ILE A 293 2.30 31.66 4.84
C ILE A 293 1.63 32.13 3.55
N ASN A 294 0.30 32.01 3.51
CA ASN A 294 -0.54 32.67 2.52
C ASN A 294 -1.09 33.95 3.12
N GLU A 295 -0.53 35.10 2.73
CA GLU A 295 -0.85 36.41 3.32
C GLU A 295 -2.35 36.74 3.36
N LYS A 296 -3.12 36.38 2.31
CA LYS A 296 -4.56 36.66 2.25
C LYS A 296 -5.31 35.85 3.31
N GLU A 297 -5.02 34.56 3.41
CA GLU A 297 -5.65 33.68 4.39
C GLU A 297 -5.12 33.95 5.81
N ALA A 298 -3.84 34.32 5.95
CA ALA A 298 -3.21 34.64 7.23
C ALA A 298 -3.86 35.85 7.90
N LYS A 299 -4.27 36.87 7.13
CA LYS A 299 -5.10 37.98 7.63
C LYS A 299 -6.41 37.49 8.24
N THR A 300 -7.07 36.52 7.59
CA THR A 300 -8.29 35.90 8.14
C THR A 300 -8.01 35.16 9.44
N VAL A 301 -6.88 34.46 9.54
CA VAL A 301 -6.47 33.77 10.78
C VAL A 301 -6.22 34.78 11.91
N LYS A 302 -5.49 35.87 11.64
CA LYS A 302 -5.25 36.96 12.62
C LYS A 302 -6.57 37.55 13.13
N HIS A 303 -7.48 37.88 12.22
CA HIS A 303 -8.85 38.35 12.54
C HIS A 303 -9.62 37.36 13.42
N ILE A 304 -9.55 36.05 13.12
CA ILE A 304 -10.20 35.00 13.92
C ILE A 304 -9.69 35.01 15.37
N PHE A 305 -8.38 35.14 15.58
CA PHE A 305 -7.80 35.15 16.93
C PHE A 305 -8.17 36.42 17.70
N GLU A 306 -8.09 37.58 17.05
CA GLU A 306 -8.45 38.89 17.65
C GLU A 306 -9.92 38.92 18.06
N ARG A 307 -10.83 38.61 17.12
CA ARG A 307 -12.27 38.57 17.37
C ARG A 307 -12.66 37.52 18.41
N TYR A 308 -11.93 36.41 18.50
CA TYR A 308 -12.17 35.44 19.56
C TYR A 308 -11.87 36.00 20.96
N MET A 309 -10.76 36.73 21.11
CA MET A 309 -10.38 37.32 22.39
C MET A 309 -11.43 38.34 22.89
N GLU A 310 -12.08 39.04 21.96
CA GLU A 310 -13.16 39.98 22.24
C GLU A 310 -14.50 39.28 22.54
N LEU A 311 -14.98 38.42 21.63
CA LEU A 311 -16.31 37.79 21.73
C LEU A 311 -16.39 36.70 22.82
N ARG A 312 -15.27 36.00 23.06
CA ARG A 312 -15.18 34.83 23.94
C ARG A 312 -16.24 33.75 23.63
N SER A 313 -16.65 33.63 22.37
CA SER A 313 -17.74 32.76 21.93
C SER A 313 -17.48 32.18 20.53
N MET A 314 -17.03 30.92 20.46
CA MET A 314 -16.72 30.23 19.20
C MET A 314 -17.91 30.10 18.25
N ALA A 315 -19.13 29.99 18.79
CA ALA A 315 -20.35 29.84 17.97
C ALA A 315 -20.83 31.17 17.39
N GLU A 316 -20.56 32.27 18.08
CA GLU A 316 -20.84 33.61 17.60
C GLU A 316 -19.82 34.05 16.57
N LEU A 317 -18.54 33.81 16.85
CA LEU A 317 -17.46 34.01 15.88
C LEU A 317 -17.71 33.24 14.57
N ALA A 318 -18.13 31.97 14.65
CA ALA A 318 -18.48 31.23 13.44
C ALA A 318 -19.63 31.87 12.63
N ARG A 319 -20.65 32.44 13.30
CA ARG A 319 -21.76 33.14 12.62
C ARG A 319 -21.31 34.45 12.00
N GLU A 320 -20.46 35.20 12.69
CA GLU A 320 -19.87 36.45 12.21
C GLU A 320 -19.02 36.21 10.95
N LEU A 321 -18.07 35.27 11.01
CA LEU A 321 -17.24 34.89 9.86
C LEU A 321 -18.06 34.47 8.64
N ASN A 322 -19.14 33.71 8.87
CA ASN A 322 -20.02 33.29 7.77
C ASN A 322 -20.79 34.47 7.16
N ARG A 323 -21.21 35.45 7.97
CA ARG A 323 -21.90 36.67 7.54
C ARG A 323 -20.97 37.59 6.74
N GLU A 324 -19.71 37.68 7.15
CA GLU A 324 -18.64 38.40 6.45
C GLU A 324 -18.18 37.69 5.16
N GLY A 325 -18.73 36.51 4.86
CA GLY A 325 -18.43 35.76 3.63
C GLY A 325 -17.18 34.88 3.71
N HIS A 326 -16.50 34.79 4.86
CA HIS A 326 -15.36 33.89 5.03
C HIS A 326 -15.77 32.43 4.89
N ARG A 327 -14.90 31.62 4.27
CA ARG A 327 -15.08 30.17 4.09
C ARG A 327 -13.84 29.41 4.53
N THR A 328 -14.01 28.13 4.82
CA THR A 328 -12.90 27.24 5.17
C THR A 328 -11.95 27.06 3.99
N LYS A 329 -10.65 26.82 4.27
CA LYS A 329 -9.62 26.68 3.22
C LYS A 329 -10.02 25.62 2.20
N ARG A 330 -10.12 26.02 0.93
CA ARG A 330 -10.35 25.11 -0.19
C ARG A 330 -9.02 24.63 -0.74
N PHE A 331 -8.85 23.33 -0.88
CA PHE A 331 -7.66 22.75 -1.51
C PHE A 331 -7.98 21.45 -2.24
N GLU A 332 -7.17 21.11 -3.23
CA GLU A 332 -7.28 19.86 -3.99
C GLU A 332 -6.19 18.90 -3.54
N ALA A 333 -6.58 17.68 -3.18
CA ALA A 333 -5.64 16.62 -2.84
C ALA A 333 -5.04 16.01 -4.12
N LYS A 334 -3.88 15.36 -4.00
CA LYS A 334 -3.24 14.63 -5.11
C LYS A 334 -4.13 13.55 -5.76
N SER A 335 -5.18 13.11 -5.06
CA SER A 335 -6.18 12.17 -5.57
C SER A 335 -7.27 12.84 -6.43
N GLY A 336 -7.20 14.14 -6.69
CA GLY A 336 -8.22 14.94 -7.39
C GLY A 336 -9.44 15.28 -6.54
N LYS A 337 -9.49 14.85 -5.27
CA LYS A 337 -10.59 15.21 -4.36
C LYS A 337 -10.40 16.64 -3.84
N VAL A 338 -11.45 17.44 -3.97
CA VAL A 338 -11.51 18.80 -3.43
C VAL A 338 -12.04 18.76 -2.00
N TYR A 339 -11.37 19.49 -1.11
CA TYR A 339 -11.75 19.64 0.30
C TYR A 339 -11.94 21.11 0.65
N GLY A 340 -12.83 21.39 1.61
CA GLY A 340 -13.05 22.73 2.16
C GLY A 340 -13.94 23.62 1.27
N GLY A 341 -13.88 24.94 1.48
CA GLY A 341 -14.83 25.89 0.90
C GLY A 341 -16.20 25.91 1.60
N GLU A 342 -16.34 25.17 2.71
CA GLU A 342 -17.56 25.14 3.52
C GLU A 342 -17.67 26.36 4.46
N ILE A 343 -18.88 26.56 5.00
CA ILE A 343 -19.16 27.49 6.09
C ILE A 343 -18.39 27.13 7.38
N PHE A 344 -18.03 28.14 8.17
CA PHE A 344 -17.46 27.96 9.49
C PHE A 344 -18.50 27.40 10.47
N LYS A 345 -18.15 26.28 11.09
CA LYS A 345 -18.89 25.70 12.23
C LYS A 345 -18.11 25.98 13.52
N LYS A 346 -18.79 25.95 14.67
CA LYS A 346 -18.15 26.08 16.01
C LYS A 346 -16.93 25.15 16.16
N ALA A 347 -17.05 23.91 15.69
CA ALA A 347 -15.98 22.92 15.75
C ALA A 347 -14.75 23.32 14.90
N THR A 348 -14.98 23.90 13.73
CA THR A 348 -13.92 24.37 12.84
C THR A 348 -13.15 25.54 13.45
N VAL A 349 -13.87 26.52 13.99
CA VAL A 349 -13.28 27.67 14.69
C VAL A 349 -12.47 27.23 15.90
N ARG A 350 -13.02 26.31 16.72
CA ARG A 350 -12.28 25.70 17.83
C ARG A 350 -11.00 25.03 17.34
N ARG A 351 -11.07 24.22 16.29
CA ARG A 351 -9.90 23.53 15.72
C ARG A 351 -8.82 24.51 15.29
N ILE A 352 -9.18 25.65 14.70
CA ILE A 352 -8.22 26.69 14.30
C ILE A 352 -7.55 27.27 15.54
N ILE A 353 -8.33 27.76 16.51
CA ILE A 353 -7.78 28.45 17.68
C ILE A 353 -6.94 27.53 18.56
N THR A 354 -7.29 26.25 18.68
CA THR A 354 -6.54 25.28 19.49
C THR A 354 -5.35 24.65 18.78
N ASN A 355 -5.13 24.94 17.48
CA ASN A 355 -4.05 24.29 16.73
C ASN A 355 -2.71 25.01 16.99
N PRO A 356 -1.69 24.31 17.52
CA PRO A 356 -0.37 24.91 17.78
C PRO A 356 0.39 25.31 16.52
N ILE A 357 -0.05 24.87 15.32
CA ILE A 357 0.58 25.26 14.04
C ILE A 357 0.65 26.78 13.89
N TYR A 358 -0.37 27.50 14.35
CA TYR A 358 -0.42 28.95 14.20
C TYR A 358 0.62 29.70 15.05
N MET A 359 1.20 29.04 16.06
CA MET A 359 2.33 29.55 16.85
C MET A 359 3.67 28.92 16.45
N GLY A 360 3.77 28.34 15.26
CA GLY A 360 5.02 27.75 14.74
C GLY A 360 5.32 26.32 15.24
N LYS A 361 4.42 25.67 16.00
CA LYS A 361 4.66 24.33 16.56
C LYS A 361 3.81 23.26 15.88
N THR A 362 4.37 22.09 15.63
CA THR A 362 3.63 20.94 15.09
C THR A 362 3.30 19.95 16.20
N ARG A 363 2.15 19.26 16.10
CA ARG A 363 1.73 18.23 17.07
C ARG A 363 1.82 16.84 16.48
N HIS A 364 2.40 15.91 17.24
CA HIS A 364 2.31 14.48 16.98
C HIS A 364 1.98 13.74 18.28
N TYR A 365 0.80 13.10 18.30
CA TYR A 365 0.21 12.57 19.53
C TYR A 365 0.15 13.64 20.63
N GLU A 366 0.80 13.40 21.76
CA GLU A 366 0.83 14.29 22.92
C GLU A 366 2.02 15.25 22.90
N LYS A 367 3.01 15.01 22.04
CA LYS A 367 4.22 15.82 21.94
C LYS A 367 4.05 16.97 20.94
N GLN A 368 4.68 18.09 21.27
CA GLN A 368 4.79 19.26 20.40
C GLN A 368 6.25 19.43 19.99
N TYR A 369 6.46 19.75 18.72
CA TYR A 369 7.78 19.94 18.11
C TYR A 369 7.82 21.30 17.43
N GLU A 370 9.01 21.87 17.28
CA GLU A 370 9.20 23.07 16.49
C GLU A 370 8.93 22.76 15.01
N GLY A 371 8.04 23.54 14.40
CA GLY A 371 7.80 23.48 12.97
C GLY A 371 8.85 24.30 12.22
N LYS A 372 9.17 23.91 10.99
CA LYS A 372 10.00 24.76 10.10
C LYS A 372 9.26 25.96 9.55
N HIS A 373 7.94 26.01 9.73
CA HIS A 373 7.09 27.04 9.17
C HIS A 373 7.02 28.27 10.09
N GLU A 374 6.87 29.43 9.47
CA GLU A 374 6.73 30.69 10.19
C GLU A 374 5.38 30.78 10.91
N ALA A 375 5.37 31.34 12.13
CA ALA A 375 4.16 31.50 12.92
C ALA A 375 3.30 32.66 12.40
N ILE A 376 2.00 32.43 12.20
CA ILE A 376 1.04 33.51 11.86
C ILE A 376 0.67 34.33 13.10
N ILE A 377 0.64 33.70 14.28
CA ILE A 377 0.23 34.28 15.55
C ILE A 377 1.39 34.18 16.55
N GLU A 378 1.69 35.28 17.22
CA GLU A 378 2.67 35.32 18.32
C GLU A 378 2.32 34.31 19.43
N GLU A 379 3.33 33.66 19.99
CA GLU A 379 3.14 32.63 21.01
C GLU A 379 2.36 33.14 22.23
N GLU A 380 2.59 34.39 22.64
CA GLU A 380 1.87 35.02 23.75
C GLU A 380 0.37 35.18 23.47
N LYS A 381 0.02 35.66 22.27
CA LYS A 381 -1.38 35.81 21.84
C LYS A 381 -2.06 34.44 21.78
N TRP A 382 -1.38 33.43 21.27
CA TRP A 382 -1.92 32.08 21.22
C TRP A 382 -2.15 31.49 22.62
N LYS A 383 -1.19 31.66 23.54
CA LYS A 383 -1.31 31.21 24.94
C LYS A 383 -2.48 31.90 25.66
N LYS A 384 -2.63 33.23 25.49
CA LYS A 384 -3.78 34.00 26.01
C LYS A 384 -5.11 33.44 25.49
N ALA A 385 -5.20 33.11 24.20
CA ALA A 385 -6.40 32.49 23.64
C ALA A 385 -6.73 31.12 24.27
N GLN A 386 -5.72 30.28 24.53
CA GLN A 386 -5.93 28.99 25.21
C GLN A 386 -6.36 29.17 26.67
N GLU A 387 -5.78 30.14 27.36
CA GLU A 387 -6.15 30.45 28.74
C GLU A 387 -7.61 30.92 28.82
N LEU A 388 -8.05 31.77 27.89
CA LEU A 388 -9.46 32.16 27.77
C LEU A 388 -10.39 30.97 27.51
N ILE A 389 -9.95 29.96 26.75
CA ILE A 389 -10.72 28.72 26.54
C ILE A 389 -10.79 27.91 27.84
N LYS A 390 -9.67 27.76 28.55
CA LYS A 390 -9.57 26.97 29.80
C LYS A 390 -10.39 27.60 30.92
N ASN A 391 -10.31 28.92 31.06
CA ASN A 391 -11.01 29.71 32.07
C ASN A 391 -12.43 30.08 31.63
N GLN A 392 -12.88 29.61 30.46
CA GLN A 392 -14.23 29.88 30.00
C GLN A 392 -15.20 29.20 30.98
N PRO A 393 -15.99 29.96 31.76
CA PRO A 393 -16.96 29.36 32.66
C PRO A 393 -17.88 28.53 31.78
N TYR A 394 -18.06 27.26 32.13
CA TYR A 394 -19.05 26.42 31.48
C TYR A 394 -20.37 27.20 31.55
N ARG A 395 -20.81 27.76 30.42
CA ARG A 395 -22.11 28.42 30.31
C ARG A 395 -23.14 27.31 30.49
N ARG A 396 -23.43 26.99 31.76
CA ARG A 396 -24.70 26.38 32.14
C ARG A 396 -25.74 27.29 31.51
N ALA A 397 -26.53 26.73 30.58
CA ALA A 397 -27.65 27.43 29.96
C ALA A 397 -28.40 28.23 31.02
N LYS A 398 -28.76 29.50 30.73
CA LYS A 398 -29.44 30.43 31.66
C LYS A 398 -30.40 29.64 32.57
N TYR A 399 -30.04 29.60 33.84
CA TYR A 399 -30.51 28.64 34.84
C TYR A 399 -31.97 28.77 35.25
N GLU A 400 -32.63 29.82 34.79
CA GLU A 400 -34.00 30.17 35.14
C GLU A 400 -35.03 29.24 34.49
N GLU A 401 -34.72 28.61 33.35
CA GLU A 401 -35.78 27.96 32.57
C GLU A 401 -36.13 26.53 33.01
N ALA A 402 -35.25 25.82 33.75
CA ALA A 402 -35.42 24.39 34.07
C ALA A 402 -35.19 24.07 35.56
N LEU A 403 -36.27 23.93 36.34
CA LEU A 403 -36.21 23.57 37.77
C LEU A 403 -35.73 22.12 37.98
N LEU A 404 -36.25 21.19 37.18
CA LEU A 404 -36.13 19.74 37.38
C LEU A 404 -35.10 19.07 36.46
N LYS A 405 -34.28 19.85 35.75
CA LYS A 405 -33.30 19.32 34.79
C LYS A 405 -32.29 18.39 35.48
N GLY A 406 -32.23 17.15 35.02
CA GLY A 406 -31.36 16.10 35.58
C GLY A 406 -31.91 15.41 36.83
N ILE A 407 -33.12 15.79 37.27
CA ILE A 407 -33.84 15.17 38.39
C ILE A 407 -35.01 14.35 37.86
N ILE A 408 -35.80 14.92 36.95
CA ILE A 408 -36.95 14.23 36.38
C ILE A 408 -36.52 13.10 35.43
N LYS A 409 -37.04 11.90 35.67
CA LYS A 409 -36.80 10.70 34.87
C LYS A 409 -38.10 10.15 34.30
N CYS A 410 -38.01 9.55 33.13
CA CYS A 410 -39.14 8.87 32.52
C CYS A 410 -39.44 7.57 33.29
N LYS A 411 -40.69 7.38 33.74
CA LYS A 411 -41.11 6.15 34.44
C LYS A 411 -40.86 4.88 33.63
N SER A 412 -41.06 4.94 32.31
CA SER A 412 -40.99 3.76 31.45
C SER A 412 -39.57 3.31 31.11
N CYS A 413 -38.62 4.24 30.92
CA CYS A 413 -37.26 3.90 30.47
C CYS A 413 -36.15 4.40 31.38
N ASN A 414 -36.49 5.02 32.51
CA ASN A 414 -35.58 5.61 33.49
C ASN A 414 -34.59 6.65 32.93
N ALA A 415 -34.76 7.08 31.67
CA ALA A 415 -33.92 8.09 31.06
C ALA A 415 -34.25 9.48 31.62
N ASN A 416 -33.23 10.33 31.72
CA ASN A 416 -33.41 11.73 32.09
C ASN A 416 -34.33 12.44 31.11
N MET A 417 -35.18 13.33 31.63
CA MET A 417 -36.01 14.20 30.81
C MET A 417 -35.35 15.58 30.69
N THR A 418 -35.35 16.13 29.46
CA THR A 418 -34.76 17.43 29.15
C THR A 418 -35.87 18.45 28.89
N LEU A 419 -35.69 19.67 29.39
CA LEU A 419 -36.59 20.77 29.09
C LEU A 419 -36.45 21.19 27.62
N THR A 420 -37.58 21.28 26.95
CA THR A 420 -37.76 21.78 25.59
C THR A 420 -38.88 22.83 25.59
N TYR A 421 -38.98 23.61 24.52
CA TYR A 421 -40.07 24.57 24.37
C TYR A 421 -40.66 24.50 22.96
N ALA A 422 -41.97 24.66 22.87
CA ALA A 422 -42.66 24.98 21.62
C ALA A 422 -42.98 26.48 21.60
N LYS A 423 -42.77 27.12 20.45
CA LYS A 423 -43.12 28.52 20.24
C LYS A 423 -44.37 28.57 19.38
N LYS A 424 -45.45 29.18 19.89
CA LYS A 424 -46.65 29.51 19.11
C LYS A 424 -46.88 31.01 19.27
N GLU A 425 -46.85 31.73 18.15
CA GLU A 425 -46.89 33.21 18.10
C GLU A 425 -45.82 33.84 19.01
N ASN A 426 -46.24 34.61 20.02
CA ASN A 426 -45.38 35.30 20.99
C ASN A 426 -45.31 34.59 22.36
N LYS A 427 -45.88 33.38 22.49
CA LYS A 427 -45.87 32.59 23.73
C LYS A 427 -44.95 31.37 23.61
N ARG A 428 -44.18 31.10 24.68
CA ARG A 428 -43.33 29.90 24.82
C ARG A 428 -43.99 28.90 25.75
N TYR A 429 -44.29 27.72 25.23
CA TYR A 429 -44.82 26.60 26.01
C TYR A 429 -43.66 25.68 26.38
N ARG A 430 -43.45 25.43 27.67
CA ARG A 430 -42.33 24.65 28.19
C ARG A 430 -42.75 23.21 28.51
N TYR A 431 -41.96 22.23 28.08
CA TYR A 431 -42.23 20.81 28.29
C TYR A 431 -40.96 20.05 28.70
N TYR A 432 -41.09 19.07 29.61
CA TYR A 432 -40.05 18.06 29.83
C TYR A 432 -40.30 16.88 28.88
N VAL A 433 -39.28 16.49 28.12
CA VAL A 433 -39.35 15.40 27.14
C VAL A 433 -38.29 14.35 27.48
N CYS A 434 -38.66 13.07 27.36
CA CYS A 434 -37.72 11.97 27.54
C CYS A 434 -36.57 12.03 26.52
N ASN A 435 -35.32 11.91 26.99
CA ASN A 435 -34.15 11.92 26.12
C ASN A 435 -34.16 10.78 25.09
N ASN A 436 -34.67 9.59 25.44
CA ASN A 436 -34.77 8.50 24.47
C ASN A 436 -35.71 8.84 23.32
N HIS A 437 -36.85 9.50 23.59
CA HIS A 437 -37.74 9.97 22.52
C HIS A 437 -37.10 11.10 21.67
N LEU A 438 -36.33 12.01 22.28
CA LEU A 438 -35.63 13.07 21.55
C LEU A 438 -34.54 12.56 20.60
N VAL A 439 -33.85 11.48 21.01
CA VAL A 439 -32.72 10.91 20.25
C VAL A 439 -33.19 9.78 19.32
N GLY A 440 -34.49 9.45 19.30
CA GLY A 440 -35.05 8.40 18.45
C GLY A 440 -34.80 6.97 18.94
N LYS A 441 -34.52 6.79 20.23
CA LYS A 441 -34.42 5.47 20.90
C LYS A 441 -35.79 5.00 21.38
N SER A 442 -35.99 3.68 21.48
CA SER A 442 -37.24 3.09 21.94
C SER A 442 -37.55 3.48 23.40
N CYS A 443 -38.81 3.87 23.62
CA CYS A 443 -39.38 4.13 24.94
C CYS A 443 -40.88 3.87 24.82
N GLU A 444 -41.41 3.03 25.72
CA GLU A 444 -42.81 2.57 25.71
C GLU A 444 -43.80 3.61 26.27
N SER A 445 -43.29 4.77 26.69
CA SER A 445 -44.13 5.82 27.29
C SER A 445 -45.09 6.42 26.26
N LYS A 446 -46.39 6.36 26.55
CA LYS A 446 -47.44 7.02 25.76
C LYS A 446 -47.35 8.55 25.84
N SER A 447 -46.88 9.08 26.98
CA SER A 447 -46.75 10.52 27.22
C SER A 447 -45.32 10.97 26.93
N ARG A 448 -45.06 11.36 25.68
CA ARG A 448 -43.72 11.78 25.20
C ARG A 448 -43.20 13.03 25.90
N ASN A 449 -44.10 13.90 26.34
CA ASN A 449 -43.82 15.20 26.94
C ASN A 449 -44.76 15.48 28.12
N ILE A 450 -44.27 16.23 29.10
CA ILE A 450 -45.07 16.70 30.24
C ILE A 450 -44.93 18.23 30.33
N VAL A 451 -46.03 18.93 30.59
CA VAL A 451 -46.05 20.40 30.73
C VAL A 451 -45.18 20.80 31.93
N ALA A 452 -44.14 21.59 31.69
CA ALA A 452 -43.16 21.92 32.72
C ALA A 452 -43.80 22.73 33.87
N GLY A 453 -44.72 23.65 33.55
CA GLY A 453 -45.33 24.51 34.56
C GLY A 453 -46.17 23.76 35.61
N GLU A 454 -46.88 22.69 35.23
CA GLU A 454 -47.71 21.91 36.15
C GLU A 454 -46.86 21.04 37.06
N VAL A 455 -45.86 20.35 36.50
CA VAL A 455 -44.96 19.49 37.27
C VAL A 455 -44.09 20.31 38.22
N GLU A 456 -43.57 21.45 37.77
CA GLU A 456 -42.77 22.34 38.62
C GLU A 456 -43.61 22.88 39.80
N LYS A 457 -44.88 23.26 39.58
CA LYS A 457 -45.79 23.69 40.64
C LYS A 457 -46.03 22.59 41.68
N GLU A 458 -46.32 21.37 41.23
CA GLU A 458 -46.61 20.26 42.13
C GLU A 458 -45.39 19.85 42.97
N VAL A 459 -44.21 19.81 42.34
CA VAL A 459 -42.95 19.56 43.04
C VAL A 459 -42.65 20.66 44.05
N MET A 460 -42.86 21.93 43.69
CA MET A 460 -42.66 23.06 44.62
C MET A 460 -43.65 23.03 45.79
N LYS A 461 -44.90 22.63 45.56
CA LYS A 461 -45.92 22.47 46.62
C LYS A 461 -45.52 21.38 47.62
N LYS A 462 -45.13 20.20 47.13
CA LYS A 462 -44.65 19.12 47.99
C LYS A 462 -43.35 19.46 48.70
N ALA A 463 -42.43 20.15 48.03
CA ALA A 463 -41.20 20.61 48.65
C ALA A 463 -41.45 21.65 49.75
N LYS A 464 -42.45 22.54 49.59
CA LYS A 464 -42.89 23.46 50.65
C LYS A 464 -43.40 22.68 51.86
N GLN A 465 -44.30 21.71 51.65
CA GLN A 465 -44.84 20.87 52.73
C GLN A 465 -43.75 20.07 53.44
N LEU A 466 -42.83 19.46 52.69
CA LEU A 466 -41.71 18.73 53.26
C LEU A 466 -40.78 19.66 54.03
N TYR A 467 -40.47 20.84 53.50
CA TYR A 467 -39.65 21.83 54.18
C TYR A 467 -40.29 22.36 55.47
N GLU A 468 -41.61 22.54 55.48
CA GLU A 468 -42.38 22.96 56.67
C GLU A 468 -42.45 21.86 57.72
N ASN A 469 -42.45 20.59 57.31
CA ASN A 469 -42.47 19.42 58.19
C ASN A 469 -41.06 18.88 58.53
N TRP A 470 -40.00 19.48 57.98
CA TRP A 470 -38.62 19.00 58.14
C TRP A 470 -38.08 19.46 59.50
N GLU A 471 -38.43 18.71 60.55
CA GLU A 471 -37.90 18.90 61.90
C GLU A 471 -36.65 18.05 62.14
N GLU A 472 -35.51 18.46 61.56
CA GLU A 472 -34.24 18.21 62.23
C GLU A 472 -33.52 19.53 62.54
N LYS A 473 -33.41 19.71 63.86
CA LYS A 473 -32.70 20.72 64.62
C LYS A 473 -31.31 21.00 64.02
N GLU A 474 -31.20 22.06 63.24
CA GLU A 474 -30.30 23.20 63.45
C GLU A 474 -30.29 24.08 62.19
N ALA A 475 -30.51 25.39 62.41
CA ALA A 475 -30.33 26.47 61.46
C ALA A 475 -31.36 26.63 60.32
N LYS A 476 -32.53 27.22 60.63
CA LYS A 476 -33.18 28.17 59.69
C LYS A 476 -34.06 29.21 60.38
N LYS A 477 -33.61 30.47 60.31
CA LYS A 477 -34.33 31.69 60.78
C LYS A 477 -35.36 32.23 59.77
N GLU A 478 -35.61 31.58 58.63
CA GLU A 478 -36.44 32.13 57.54
C GLU A 478 -37.57 31.17 57.13
N LYS A 479 -38.82 31.68 57.15
CA LYS A 479 -40.01 31.03 56.56
C LYS A 479 -39.80 30.80 55.06
N TRP A 480 -40.39 29.73 54.51
CA TRP A 480 -40.30 29.39 53.07
C TRP A 480 -40.62 30.57 52.15
N GLU A 481 -41.60 31.37 52.53
CA GLU A 481 -42.08 32.56 51.79
C GLU A 481 -41.06 33.70 51.75
N ASN A 482 -40.10 33.72 52.68
CA ASN A 482 -39.02 34.71 52.76
C ASN A 482 -37.73 34.25 52.06
N LEU A 483 -37.68 33.00 51.59
CA LEU A 483 -36.54 32.49 50.83
C LEU A 483 -36.60 32.98 49.39
N SER A 484 -35.47 33.48 48.88
CA SER A 484 -35.34 33.73 47.44
C SER A 484 -35.56 32.44 46.66
N PHE A 485 -36.10 32.56 45.44
CA PHE A 485 -36.37 31.42 44.56
C PHE A 485 -35.13 30.52 44.33
N GLY A 486 -33.93 31.12 44.36
CA GLY A 486 -32.65 30.39 44.31
C GLY A 486 -32.43 29.47 45.51
N LYS A 487 -32.66 29.96 46.74
CA LYS A 487 -32.55 29.17 47.98
C LYS A 487 -33.62 28.07 48.03
N GLN A 488 -34.85 28.36 47.63
CA GLN A 488 -35.93 27.36 47.57
C GLN A 488 -35.56 26.18 46.65
N LYS A 489 -34.92 26.45 45.50
CA LYS A 489 -34.45 25.41 44.57
C LYS A 489 -33.32 24.55 45.12
N GLU A 490 -32.42 25.11 45.92
CA GLU A 490 -31.36 24.33 46.59
C GLU A 490 -31.93 23.40 47.66
N VAL A 491 -32.92 23.88 48.42
CA VAL A 491 -33.67 23.08 49.39
C VAL A 491 -34.40 21.94 48.71
N VAL A 492 -35.12 22.20 47.61
CA VAL A 492 -35.79 21.16 46.80
C VAL A 492 -34.79 20.12 46.31
N LYS A 493 -33.61 20.53 45.85
CA LYS A 493 -32.56 19.60 45.40
C LYS A 493 -31.97 18.75 46.53
N LYS A 494 -31.89 19.31 47.74
CA LYS A 494 -31.41 18.59 48.93
C LYS A 494 -32.45 17.55 49.36
N LEU A 495 -33.71 17.96 49.47
CA LEU A 495 -34.87 17.11 49.82
C LEU A 495 -35.18 15.99 48.82
N ILE A 496 -34.74 16.07 47.57
CA ILE A 496 -34.91 15.01 46.56
C ILE A 496 -33.72 14.04 46.53
N ARG A 497 -32.58 14.43 47.13
CA ARG A 497 -31.36 13.60 47.18
C ARG A 497 -31.26 12.78 48.46
N GLU A 498 -31.70 13.36 49.56
CA GLU A 498 -32.07 12.65 50.80
C GLU A 498 -33.37 11.86 50.55
#